data_AF-A0A1I0Q7Z7-F1
#
_entry.id   AF-A0A1I0Q7Z7-F1
#
_cell.length_a   1.000
_cell.length_b   1.000
_cell.length_c   1.000
_cell.angle_alpha   90.00
_cell.angle_beta   90.00
_cell.angle_gamma   90.00
#
_symmetry.space_group_name_H-M   'P 1'
#
loop_
_entity.id
_entity.type
_entity.pdbx_description
1 polymer ?
#
loop_
_entity_poly.entity_id
_entity_poly.type
_entity_poly.pdbx_seq_one_letter_code
_entity_poly.pdbx_strand_id
1 'polypeptide(L)'
;MTFSTRPHHFVAFVSLVALAACGGSGSGGSSFSSIESRAETLAQKLDRADPTPMADLPSGSSTYDGVFGIILDTDRPDGVLGDARIDVNFRSNTFSGKADNFYNLSQQRASGSVTISDGRFDGDEEVIGIAEVSGSAQFESGRRTIDGIAVATFAGDDGELMTGIVGGDATRSGASAVGFEGVWIVED
;
A
#
# COMPACT_ATOMS: atom_id res chain seq x y z
N MET A 1 50.22 32.95 46.04
CA MET A 1 49.60 32.61 47.33
C MET A 1 48.15 32.26 47.07
N THR A 2 47.83 31.02 47.41
CA THR A 2 46.56 30.31 47.25
C THR A 2 45.51 30.88 48.20
N PHE A 3 44.29 31.13 47.72
CA PHE A 3 43.11 31.18 48.57
C PHE A 3 42.00 30.30 47.99
N SER A 4 41.86 29.16 48.66
CA SER A 4 40.75 28.23 48.64
C SER A 4 39.65 28.76 49.56
N THR A 5 38.38 28.68 49.15
CA THR A 5 37.33 27.88 49.81
C THR A 5 35.95 28.13 49.17
N ARG A 6 35.22 27.03 48.96
CA ARG A 6 33.84 26.89 48.49
C ARG A 6 32.85 27.74 49.30
N PRO A 7 31.64 28.04 48.79
CA PRO A 7 30.48 27.26 49.25
C PRO A 7 29.27 27.15 48.28
N HIS A 8 28.29 26.36 48.73
CA HIS A 8 26.86 26.35 48.40
C HIS A 8 26.34 25.23 47.49
N HIS A 9 25.90 24.17 48.17
CA HIS A 9 24.85 23.26 47.75
C HIS A 9 23.57 24.05 47.43
N PHE A 10 23.09 23.93 46.19
CA PHE A 10 21.70 24.22 45.87
C PHE A 10 21.07 22.95 45.29
N VAL A 11 20.44 22.20 46.20
CA VAL A 11 19.53 21.11 45.87
C VAL A 11 18.27 21.76 45.31
N ALA A 12 18.03 21.64 44.01
CA ALA A 12 16.75 21.96 43.39
C ALA A 12 16.16 20.67 42.81
N PHE A 13 15.36 20.03 43.66
CA PHE A 13 14.50 18.91 43.37
C PHE A 13 13.18 19.48 42.86
N VAL A 14 12.94 19.50 41.54
CA VAL A 14 11.61 19.77 40.98
C VAL A 14 11.38 18.84 39.79
N SER A 15 10.87 17.66 40.12
CA SER A 15 9.76 16.96 39.48
C SER A 15 9.36 17.49 38.09
N LEU A 16 10.04 17.02 37.04
CA LEU A 16 9.47 17.08 35.70
C LEU A 16 8.46 15.95 35.57
N VAL A 17 7.19 16.36 35.56
CA VAL A 17 5.99 15.55 35.39
C VAL A 17 6.18 14.58 34.22
N ALA A 18 6.22 13.29 34.53
CA ALA A 18 5.98 12.24 33.55
C ALA A 18 4.55 12.45 33.02
N LEU A 19 4.44 13.09 31.86
CA LEU A 19 3.26 12.90 31.04
C LEU A 19 3.22 11.40 30.74
N ALA A 20 2.34 10.71 31.44
CA ALA A 20 1.67 9.54 30.90
C ALA A 20 0.97 10.02 29.61
N ALA A 21 1.74 10.11 28.53
CA ALA A 21 1.22 10.18 27.19
C ALA A 21 0.51 8.84 27.00
N CYS A 22 -0.81 8.93 27.20
CA CYS A 22 -1.85 8.00 26.82
C CYS A 22 -1.28 6.83 25.99
N GLY A 23 -1.09 5.69 26.65
CA GLY A 23 -1.05 4.40 26.00
C GLY A 23 -2.40 4.16 25.34
N GLY A 24 -2.66 4.87 24.25
CA GLY A 24 -3.68 4.51 23.29
C GLY A 24 -3.14 3.30 22.56
N SER A 25 -3.42 2.11 23.09
CA SER A 25 -3.44 0.86 22.33
C SER A 25 -4.56 0.99 21.28
N GLY A 26 -4.34 1.87 20.31
CA GLY A 26 -5.19 2.05 19.14
C GLY A 26 -4.88 0.91 18.19
N SER A 27 -5.84 -0.01 18.07
CA SER A 27 -6.04 -0.94 16.95
C SER A 27 -4.96 -0.85 15.86
N GLY A 28 -4.00 -1.79 15.88
CA GLY A 28 -2.79 -1.81 15.06
C GLY A 28 -3.01 -1.93 13.54
N GLY A 29 -3.52 -0.87 12.91
CA GLY A 29 -3.46 -0.65 11.47
C GLY A 29 -2.44 0.45 11.14
N SER A 30 -1.89 0.40 9.92
CA SER A 30 -1.00 1.44 9.37
C SER A 30 -1.72 2.79 9.33
N SER A 31 -1.04 3.88 9.68
CA SER A 31 -1.55 5.24 9.49
C SER A 31 -1.38 5.69 8.04
N PHE A 32 -2.15 6.69 7.59
CA PHE A 32 -1.98 7.30 6.26
C PHE A 32 -0.53 7.67 5.97
N SER A 33 0.12 8.39 6.89
CA SER A 33 1.53 8.80 6.76
C SER A 33 2.51 7.63 6.64
N SER A 34 2.20 6.49 7.26
CA SER A 34 3.02 5.28 7.14
C SER A 34 2.85 4.62 5.78
N ILE A 35 1.62 4.58 5.26
CA ILE A 35 1.32 4.02 3.94
C ILE A 35 1.92 4.90 2.84
N GLU A 36 1.78 6.22 2.96
CA GLU A 36 2.39 7.20 2.05
C GLU A 36 3.91 7.07 2.00
N SER A 37 4.58 7.04 3.16
CA SER A 37 6.03 6.86 3.23
C SER A 37 6.50 5.52 2.65
N ARG A 38 5.70 4.45 2.83
CA ARG A 38 5.95 3.15 2.20
C ARG A 38 5.81 3.24 0.68
N ALA A 39 4.77 3.90 0.18
CA ALA A 39 4.54 4.09 -1.24
C ALA A 39 5.71 4.83 -1.91
N GLU A 40 6.20 5.91 -1.31
CA GLU A 40 7.37 6.65 -1.80
C GLU A 40 8.63 5.78 -1.85
N THR A 41 8.85 4.98 -0.81
CA THR A 41 10.01 4.07 -0.73
C THR A 41 9.94 3.00 -1.81
N LEU A 42 8.78 2.37 -1.98
CA LEU A 42 8.57 1.34 -2.99
C LEU A 42 8.67 1.90 -4.41
N ALA A 43 8.12 3.09 -4.66
CA ALA A 43 8.26 3.77 -5.94
C ALA A 43 9.74 4.07 -6.29
N GLN A 44 10.55 4.50 -5.31
CA GLN A 44 11.99 4.72 -5.51
C GLN A 44 12.77 3.43 -5.76
N LYS A 45 12.35 2.31 -5.16
CA LYS A 45 12.95 0.99 -5.46
C LYS A 45 12.59 0.56 -6.88
N LEU A 46 11.32 0.65 -7.24
CA LEU A 46 10.81 0.27 -8.56
C LEU A 46 11.48 1.10 -9.68
N ASP A 47 11.68 2.40 -9.48
CA ASP A 47 12.37 3.29 -10.44
C ASP A 47 13.83 2.88 -10.73
N ARG A 48 14.45 2.10 -9.84
CA ARG A 48 15.83 1.64 -9.96
C ARG A 48 15.95 0.16 -10.33
N ALA A 49 14.82 -0.55 -10.42
CA ALA A 49 14.78 -1.96 -10.70
C ALA A 49 14.49 -2.20 -12.18
N ASP A 50 15.21 -3.13 -12.79
CA ASP A 50 14.92 -3.59 -14.15
C ASP A 50 13.76 -4.61 -14.11
N PRO A 51 12.96 -4.76 -15.19
CA PRO A 51 11.94 -5.80 -15.26
C PRO A 51 12.55 -7.21 -15.12
N THR A 52 11.92 -8.07 -14.34
CA THR A 52 12.40 -9.45 -14.13
C THR A 52 11.84 -10.39 -15.21
N PRO A 53 12.69 -11.06 -16.01
CA PRO A 53 12.23 -12.08 -16.95
C PRO A 53 11.60 -13.29 -16.26
N MET A 54 10.68 -13.98 -16.94
CA MET A 54 9.99 -15.13 -16.35
C MET A 54 10.94 -16.28 -15.97
N ALA A 55 12.05 -16.41 -16.71
CA ALA A 55 13.07 -17.43 -16.47
C ALA A 55 13.89 -17.20 -15.19
N ASP A 56 13.93 -15.95 -14.70
CA ASP A 56 14.71 -15.56 -13.53
C ASP A 56 13.87 -15.55 -12.24
N LEU A 57 12.53 -15.69 -12.36
CA LEU A 57 11.64 -15.79 -11.20
C LEU A 57 11.91 -17.06 -10.38
N PRO A 58 11.77 -16.98 -9.04
CA PRO A 58 12.03 -18.10 -8.16
C PRO A 58 10.99 -19.21 -8.34
N SER A 59 11.36 -20.43 -7.95
CA SER A 59 10.39 -21.52 -7.87
C SER A 59 9.63 -21.50 -6.55
N GLY A 60 8.32 -21.82 -6.58
CA GLY A 60 7.53 -21.99 -5.36
C GLY A 60 6.44 -20.95 -5.21
N SER A 61 6.32 -20.39 -4.00
CA SER A 61 5.31 -19.39 -3.65
C SER A 61 5.92 -18.33 -2.75
N SER A 62 5.45 -17.10 -2.89
CA SER A 62 5.88 -15.92 -2.14
C SER A 62 4.66 -15.08 -1.78
N THR A 63 4.78 -14.27 -0.72
CA THR A 63 3.76 -13.28 -0.36
C THR A 63 4.38 -11.91 -0.34
N TYR A 64 3.88 -11.04 -1.20
CA TYR A 64 4.31 -9.66 -1.30
C TYR A 64 3.37 -8.77 -0.50
N ASP A 65 3.92 -7.84 0.26
CA ASP A 65 3.17 -6.82 0.97
C ASP A 65 3.56 -5.43 0.44
N GLY A 66 2.63 -4.48 0.39
CA GLY A 66 2.92 -3.15 -0.12
C GLY A 66 1.73 -2.21 -0.05
N VAL A 67 1.55 -1.42 -1.11
CA VAL A 67 0.53 -0.38 -1.18
C VAL A 67 -0.32 -0.53 -2.43
N PHE A 68 -1.59 -0.13 -2.34
CA PHE A 68 -2.53 -0.09 -3.45
C PHE A 68 -3.32 1.22 -3.40
N GLY A 69 -3.44 1.89 -4.54
CA GLY A 69 -4.17 3.14 -4.68
C GLY A 69 -5.11 3.14 -5.89
N ILE A 70 -6.27 3.77 -5.73
CA ILE A 70 -7.24 4.04 -6.82
C ILE A 70 -7.58 5.53 -6.82
N ILE A 71 -7.69 6.12 -8.01
CA ILE A 71 -8.24 7.45 -8.27
C ILE A 71 -9.44 7.31 -9.22
N LEU A 72 -10.55 7.95 -8.87
CA LEU A 72 -11.76 8.01 -9.70
C LEU A 72 -11.59 9.05 -10.80
N ASP A 73 -12.07 8.71 -11.99
CA ASP A 73 -11.98 9.53 -13.18
C ASP A 73 -13.15 10.53 -13.20
N THR A 74 -13.03 11.58 -12.39
CA THR A 74 -14.06 12.60 -12.19
C THR A 74 -13.48 14.01 -12.22
N ASP A 75 -14.34 15.02 -12.35
CA ASP A 75 -13.93 16.44 -12.38
C ASP A 75 -13.16 16.91 -11.14
N ARG A 76 -13.21 16.16 -10.04
CA ARG A 76 -12.47 16.44 -8.80
C ARG A 76 -11.66 15.20 -8.41
N PRO A 77 -10.39 15.35 -7.99
CA PRO A 77 -9.62 14.23 -7.48
C PRO A 77 -10.35 13.58 -6.29
N ASP A 78 -10.67 12.29 -6.42
CA ASP A 78 -11.25 11.47 -5.37
C ASP A 78 -10.61 10.10 -5.48
N GLY A 79 -10.08 9.58 -4.38
CA GLY A 79 -9.25 8.39 -4.41
C GLY A 79 -9.03 7.80 -3.03
N VAL A 80 -8.46 6.60 -3.01
CA VAL A 80 -8.08 5.89 -1.81
C VAL A 80 -6.68 5.30 -1.95
N LEU A 81 -5.96 5.23 -0.83
CA LEU A 81 -4.66 4.59 -0.70
C LEU A 81 -4.71 3.65 0.51
N GLY A 82 -4.20 2.44 0.38
CA GLY A 82 -4.26 1.41 1.42
C GLY A 82 -3.10 0.44 1.36
N ASP A 83 -3.13 -0.51 2.29
CA ASP A 83 -2.19 -1.64 2.32
C ASP A 83 -2.61 -2.69 1.28
N ALA A 84 -1.64 -3.35 0.68
CA ALA A 84 -1.85 -4.44 -0.28
C ALA A 84 -1.07 -5.68 0.13
N ARG A 85 -1.66 -6.85 -0.10
CA ARG A 85 -1.01 -8.17 0.06
C ARG A 85 -1.34 -9.05 -1.13
N ILE A 86 -0.32 -9.53 -1.84
CA ILE A 86 -0.44 -10.39 -3.01
C ILE A 86 0.29 -11.70 -2.74
N ASP A 87 -0.43 -12.81 -2.86
CA ASP A 87 0.15 -14.15 -2.82
C ASP A 87 0.42 -14.62 -4.25
N VAL A 88 1.67 -15.02 -4.50
CA VAL A 88 2.15 -15.48 -5.80
C VAL A 88 2.51 -16.96 -5.71
N ASN A 89 2.14 -17.74 -6.71
CA ASN A 89 2.58 -19.12 -6.88
C ASN A 89 3.18 -19.30 -8.28
N PHE A 90 4.51 -19.31 -8.31
CA PHE A 90 5.34 -19.46 -9.50
C PHE A 90 5.28 -20.87 -10.11
N ARG A 91 4.81 -21.88 -9.37
CA ARG A 91 4.62 -23.23 -9.95
C ARG A 91 3.36 -23.31 -10.81
N SER A 92 2.30 -22.61 -10.43
CA SER A 92 1.04 -22.58 -11.16
C SER A 92 0.84 -21.31 -12.00
N ASN A 93 1.84 -20.43 -12.03
CA ASN A 93 1.79 -19.12 -12.68
C ASN A 93 0.52 -18.34 -12.30
N THR A 94 0.25 -18.28 -11.00
CA THR A 94 -0.94 -17.61 -10.46
C THR A 94 -0.60 -16.57 -9.43
N PHE A 95 -1.46 -15.57 -9.31
CA PHE A 95 -1.46 -14.68 -8.17
C PHE A 95 -2.89 -14.31 -7.76
N SER A 96 -3.04 -13.94 -6.50
CA SER A 96 -4.27 -13.41 -5.94
C SER A 96 -3.92 -12.51 -4.77
N GLY A 97 -4.78 -11.58 -4.40
CA GLY A 97 -4.47 -10.69 -3.31
C GLY A 97 -5.64 -9.87 -2.82
N LYS A 98 -5.33 -8.98 -1.88
CA LYS A 98 -6.29 -8.09 -1.27
C LYS A 98 -5.63 -6.76 -0.93
N ALA A 99 -6.36 -5.68 -1.16
CA ALA A 99 -6.06 -4.36 -0.64
C ALA A 99 -7.14 -3.93 0.35
N ASP A 100 -6.73 -3.39 1.49
CA ASP A 100 -7.61 -2.84 2.51
C ASP A 100 -6.92 -1.74 3.35
N ASN A 101 -7.43 -1.46 4.55
CA ASN A 101 -6.96 -0.39 5.43
C ASN A 101 -6.89 0.99 4.71
N PHE A 102 -7.88 1.26 3.87
CA PHE A 102 -7.87 2.45 3.02
C PHE A 102 -7.96 3.76 3.82
N TYR A 103 -7.37 4.79 3.25
CA TYR A 103 -7.57 6.19 3.58
C TYR A 103 -7.91 6.94 2.30
N ASN A 104 -8.79 7.94 2.40
CA ASN A 104 -9.07 8.84 1.27
C ASN A 104 -8.02 9.94 1.15
N LEU A 105 -8.13 10.76 0.10
CA LEU A 105 -7.19 11.87 -0.15
C LEU A 105 -7.24 12.97 0.92
N SER A 106 -8.36 13.11 1.65
CA SER A 106 -8.46 13.91 2.88
C SER A 106 -7.85 13.24 4.13
N GLN A 107 -7.10 12.15 3.98
CA GLN A 107 -6.41 11.41 5.05
C GLN A 107 -7.36 10.81 6.10
N GLN A 108 -8.63 10.64 5.75
CA GLN A 108 -9.63 10.02 6.61
C GLN A 108 -9.71 8.53 6.33
N ARG A 109 -9.92 7.74 7.37
CA ARG A 109 -10.05 6.29 7.22
C ARG A 109 -11.27 5.95 6.36
N ALA A 110 -11.03 5.20 5.30
CA ALA A 110 -12.01 4.69 4.37
C ALA A 110 -12.29 3.22 4.67
N SER A 111 -13.57 2.86 4.71
CA SER A 111 -13.99 1.46 4.84
C SER A 111 -14.04 0.78 3.48
N GLY A 112 -13.80 -0.53 3.46
CA GLY A 112 -13.85 -1.33 2.23
C GLY A 112 -12.67 -2.27 2.10
N SER A 113 -12.67 -3.02 1.01
CA SER A 113 -11.59 -3.88 0.56
C SER A 113 -11.74 -4.14 -0.92
N VAL A 114 -10.62 -4.26 -1.61
CA VAL A 114 -10.53 -4.68 -3.01
C VAL A 114 -9.81 -6.02 -3.04
N THR A 115 -10.30 -6.95 -3.84
CA THR A 115 -9.72 -8.28 -4.06
C THR A 115 -9.18 -8.35 -5.48
N ILE A 116 -8.00 -8.94 -5.62
CA ILE A 116 -7.40 -9.29 -6.89
C ILE A 116 -7.52 -10.81 -7.01
N SER A 117 -8.27 -11.28 -8.00
CA SER A 117 -8.61 -12.70 -8.18
C SER A 117 -8.23 -13.22 -9.56
N ASP A 118 -8.09 -14.54 -9.65
CA ASP A 118 -7.85 -15.26 -10.91
C ASP A 118 -6.65 -14.75 -11.71
N GLY A 119 -5.64 -14.21 -10.99
CA GLY A 119 -4.42 -13.71 -11.59
C GLY A 119 -3.62 -14.83 -12.24
N ARG A 120 -3.19 -14.61 -13.48
CA ARG A 120 -2.35 -15.52 -14.27
C ARG A 120 -1.21 -14.76 -14.91
N PHE A 121 -0.02 -15.35 -14.90
CA PHE A 121 1.12 -14.87 -15.67
C PHE A 121 1.19 -15.61 -17.00
N ASP A 122 1.39 -14.84 -18.07
CA ASP A 122 1.66 -15.33 -19.42
C ASP A 122 2.84 -14.55 -20.02
N GLY A 123 3.54 -15.16 -20.98
CA GLY A 123 4.69 -14.57 -21.67
C GLY A 123 5.97 -15.41 -21.62
N ASP A 124 6.69 -15.45 -22.75
CA ASP A 124 7.96 -16.19 -22.89
C ASP A 124 9.20 -15.35 -22.51
N GLU A 125 9.12 -14.01 -22.61
CA GLU A 125 10.26 -13.08 -22.41
C GLU A 125 9.96 -11.99 -21.37
N GLU A 126 8.76 -11.41 -21.36
CA GLU A 126 8.30 -10.45 -20.36
C GLU A 126 7.14 -11.03 -19.56
N VAL A 127 7.17 -10.88 -18.23
CA VAL A 127 6.09 -11.35 -17.37
C VAL A 127 4.95 -10.34 -17.40
N ILE A 128 3.83 -10.74 -18.00
CA ILE A 128 2.59 -9.99 -17.97
C ILE A 128 1.55 -10.80 -17.21
N GLY A 129 1.23 -10.34 -16.00
CA GLY A 129 0.14 -10.84 -15.20
C GLY A 129 -1.17 -10.17 -15.59
N ILE A 130 -2.26 -10.92 -15.69
CA ILE A 130 -3.63 -10.38 -15.83
C ILE A 130 -4.49 -10.95 -14.71
N ALA A 131 -5.28 -10.10 -14.05
CA ALA A 131 -6.19 -10.50 -12.98
C ALA A 131 -7.51 -9.72 -13.02
N GLU A 132 -8.53 -10.27 -12.40
CA GLU A 132 -9.77 -9.57 -12.10
C GLU A 132 -9.63 -8.76 -10.80
N VAL A 133 -10.25 -7.59 -10.75
CA VAL A 133 -10.27 -6.74 -9.56
C VAL A 133 -11.70 -6.42 -9.18
N SER A 134 -12.10 -6.78 -7.96
CA SER A 134 -13.47 -6.53 -7.49
C SER A 134 -13.51 -6.15 -6.02
N GLY A 135 -14.54 -5.41 -5.61
CA GLY A 135 -14.76 -5.11 -4.19
C GLY A 135 -15.53 -3.82 -3.96
N SER A 136 -15.20 -3.13 -2.86
CA SER A 136 -15.77 -1.83 -2.58
C SER A 136 -14.83 -0.97 -1.75
N ALA A 137 -14.89 0.35 -1.94
CA ALA A 137 -14.17 1.31 -1.13
C ALA A 137 -15.02 2.55 -0.85
N GLN A 138 -14.75 3.18 0.30
CA GLN A 138 -15.37 4.43 0.71
C GLN A 138 -14.50 5.60 0.22
N PHE A 139 -14.96 6.26 -0.84
CA PHE A 139 -14.37 7.49 -1.35
C PHE A 139 -14.98 8.72 -0.67
N GLU A 140 -14.47 9.92 -0.95
CA GLU A 140 -15.08 11.16 -0.46
C GLU A 140 -16.47 11.38 -1.06
N SER A 141 -16.66 11.03 -2.34
CA SER A 141 -17.95 11.10 -3.05
C SER A 141 -18.96 10.01 -2.65
N GLY A 142 -18.55 9.08 -1.78
CA GLY A 142 -19.38 8.00 -1.25
C GLY A 142 -18.78 6.61 -1.49
N ARG A 143 -19.46 5.59 -0.95
CA ARG A 143 -19.08 4.19 -1.18
C ARG A 143 -19.33 3.80 -2.64
N ARG A 144 -18.35 3.14 -3.24
CA ARG A 144 -18.41 2.61 -4.60
C ARG A 144 -18.13 1.11 -4.59
N THR A 145 -18.82 0.38 -5.46
CA THR A 145 -18.44 -0.98 -5.88
C THR A 145 -17.39 -0.84 -6.97
N ILE A 146 -16.30 -1.58 -6.84
CA ILE A 146 -15.17 -1.60 -7.77
C ILE A 146 -15.26 -2.88 -8.59
N ASP A 147 -15.15 -2.75 -9.90
CA ASP A 147 -15.07 -3.85 -10.87
C ASP A 147 -14.09 -3.47 -11.97
N GLY A 148 -13.08 -4.29 -12.23
CA GLY A 148 -11.99 -3.92 -13.13
C GLY A 148 -11.01 -5.04 -13.43
N ILE A 149 -9.96 -4.70 -14.17
CA ILE A 149 -8.92 -5.61 -14.61
C ILE A 149 -7.57 -5.03 -14.20
N ALA A 150 -6.69 -5.90 -13.74
CA ALA A 150 -5.34 -5.63 -13.33
C ALA A 150 -4.34 -6.19 -14.35
N VAL A 151 -3.30 -5.42 -14.68
CA VAL A 151 -2.11 -5.90 -15.38
C VAL A 151 -0.90 -5.75 -14.46
N ALA A 152 -0.07 -6.78 -14.37
CA ALA A 152 1.03 -6.85 -13.41
C ALA A 152 2.35 -7.26 -14.07
N THR A 153 3.47 -6.90 -13.45
CA THR A 153 4.80 -7.40 -13.80
C THR A 153 5.70 -7.48 -12.57
N PHE A 154 6.86 -8.12 -12.73
CA PHE A 154 7.90 -8.21 -11.70
C PHE A 154 9.08 -7.31 -12.06
N ALA A 155 9.77 -6.82 -11.03
CA ALA A 155 11.00 -6.06 -11.19
C ALA A 155 12.02 -6.45 -10.12
N GLY A 156 13.29 -6.28 -10.47
CA GLY A 156 14.44 -6.64 -9.65
C GLY A 156 15.15 -7.91 -10.12
N ASP A 157 16.21 -8.29 -9.41
CA ASP A 157 17.12 -9.38 -9.82
C ASP A 157 16.43 -10.76 -9.74
N ASP A 158 15.51 -10.95 -8.80
CA ASP A 158 14.76 -12.19 -8.58
C ASP A 158 13.25 -11.97 -8.40
N GLY A 159 12.76 -10.82 -8.86
CA GLY A 159 11.35 -10.45 -8.78
C GLY A 159 10.94 -10.06 -7.37
N GLU A 160 11.84 -9.48 -6.58
CA GLU A 160 11.58 -8.98 -5.24
C GLU A 160 10.53 -7.86 -5.19
N LEU A 161 10.23 -7.23 -6.33
CA LEU A 161 9.13 -6.29 -6.50
C LEU A 161 8.09 -6.84 -7.48
N MET A 162 6.82 -6.60 -7.17
CA MET A 162 5.71 -6.76 -8.09
C MET A 162 4.93 -5.47 -8.16
N THR A 163 4.63 -5.01 -9.37
CA THR A 163 3.85 -3.79 -9.62
C THR A 163 2.71 -4.09 -10.57
N GLY A 164 1.68 -3.27 -10.55
CA GLY A 164 0.65 -3.34 -11.56
C GLY A 164 -0.27 -2.14 -11.60
N ILE A 165 -1.01 -2.07 -12.69
CA ILE A 165 -1.98 -1.03 -13.01
C ILE A 165 -3.35 -1.68 -13.04
N VAL A 166 -4.34 -1.03 -12.44
CA VAL A 166 -5.74 -1.45 -12.48
C VAL A 166 -6.57 -0.36 -13.16
N GLY A 167 -7.53 -0.78 -13.98
CA GLY A 167 -8.56 0.10 -14.51
C GLY A 167 -9.93 -0.58 -14.55
N GLY A 168 -11.00 0.21 -14.49
CA GLY A 168 -12.36 -0.32 -14.54
C GLY A 168 -13.42 0.71 -14.17
N ASP A 169 -14.52 0.22 -13.61
CA ASP A 169 -15.69 0.99 -13.24
C ASP A 169 -15.90 1.02 -11.71
N ALA A 170 -16.25 2.21 -11.21
CA ALA A 170 -16.62 2.46 -9.82
C ALA A 170 -18.09 2.91 -9.72
N THR A 171 -18.96 2.03 -9.26
CA THR A 171 -20.42 2.26 -9.26
C THR A 171 -20.93 2.62 -7.86
N ARG A 172 -21.68 3.74 -7.75
CA ARG A 172 -22.44 4.08 -6.54
C ARG A 172 -23.90 3.65 -6.72
N SER A 173 -24.52 3.12 -5.67
CA SER A 173 -25.93 2.71 -5.70
C SER A 173 -26.83 3.82 -6.23
N GLY A 174 -27.60 3.53 -7.29
CA GLY A 174 -28.52 4.48 -7.92
C GLY A 174 -27.86 5.58 -8.76
N ALA A 175 -26.58 5.46 -9.08
CA ALA A 175 -25.85 6.39 -9.95
C ALA A 175 -25.15 5.64 -11.10
N SER A 176 -24.77 6.37 -12.15
CA SER A 176 -23.92 5.85 -13.21
C SER A 176 -22.54 5.46 -12.69
N ALA A 177 -21.93 4.47 -13.34
CA ALA A 177 -20.53 4.14 -13.17
C ALA A 177 -19.64 5.34 -13.56
N VAL A 178 -18.49 5.45 -12.90
CA VAL A 178 -17.39 6.34 -13.30
C VAL A 178 -16.16 5.47 -13.49
N GLY A 179 -15.29 5.84 -14.43
CA GLY A 179 -14.01 5.17 -14.60
C GLY A 179 -13.13 5.32 -13.35
N PHE A 180 -12.16 4.44 -13.20
CA PHE A 180 -11.07 4.62 -12.25
C PHE A 180 -9.76 4.07 -12.83
N GLU A 181 -8.65 4.61 -12.34
CA GLU A 181 -7.31 4.09 -12.54
C GLU A 181 -6.67 3.83 -11.17
N GLY A 182 -5.76 2.88 -11.10
CA GLY A 182 -5.05 2.58 -9.87
C GLY A 182 -3.72 1.88 -10.13
N VAL A 183 -2.91 1.84 -9.09
CA VAL A 183 -1.58 1.21 -9.08
C VAL A 183 -1.39 0.46 -7.77
N TRP A 184 -0.67 -0.64 -7.82
CA TRP A 184 -0.03 -1.21 -6.63
C TRP A 184 1.45 -1.44 -6.85
N ILE A 185 2.20 -1.37 -5.76
CA ILE A 185 3.60 -1.77 -5.69
C ILE A 185 3.74 -2.58 -4.41
N VAL A 186 4.28 -3.79 -4.51
CA VAL A 186 4.46 -4.72 -3.39
C VAL A 186 5.84 -5.35 -3.45
N GLU A 187 6.37 -5.74 -2.28
CA GLU A 187 7.68 -6.37 -2.10
C GLU A 187 7.56 -7.63 -1.23
N ASP A 188 8.38 -8.65 -1.49
CA ASP A 188 8.52 -9.88 -0.68
C ASP A 188 9.52 -9.70 0.48
#